data_AF-A0A6C0ET95-F1
#
_entry.id   AF-A0A6C0ET95-F1
#
_cell.length_a   1.000
_cell.length_b   1.000
_cell.length_c   1.000
_cell.angle_alpha   90.00
_cell.angle_beta   90.00
_cell.angle_gamma   90.00
#
_symmetry.space_group_name_H-M   'P 1'
#
loop_
_entity.id
_entity.type
_entity.pdbx_description
1 polymer ?
#
loop_
_entity_poly.entity_id
_entity_poly.type
_entity_poly.pdbx_seq_one_letter_code
_entity_poly.pdbx_strand_id
1 'polypeptide(L)'
;MNAFVGVLCAFIGSITWYKQDILKHTYILNSPILFSIALILLGGIIILSNATNIISIFTGSKWITNIDTINYIEIFTVFLLIYLGTGMYILASYFHLTIKNWTFIKALILAIPLVLIEYQFSLRGNYLANTILKMNAIQITLVTMMFYLINAWLLNFFFLKQPVIWWREVSAFILICCAFLIIFYDRVK
;
A
#
# COMPACT_ATOMS: atom_id res chain seq x y z
N MET A 1 -13.03 -6.66 15.89
CA MET A 1 -13.72 -5.38 16.13
C MET A 1 -12.83 -4.17 15.85
N ASN A 2 -11.57 -4.14 16.32
CA ASN A 2 -10.69 -2.96 16.18
C ASN A 2 -10.28 -2.62 14.73
N ALA A 3 -10.09 -3.60 13.83
CA ALA A 3 -9.79 -3.33 12.43
C ALA A 3 -10.90 -2.54 11.71
N PHE A 4 -12.17 -2.80 12.05
CA PHE A 4 -13.32 -2.08 11.49
C PHE A 4 -13.30 -0.61 11.90
N VAL A 5 -12.88 -0.31 13.13
CA VAL A 5 -12.66 1.07 13.60
C VAL A 5 -11.56 1.74 12.79
N GLY A 6 -10.47 1.04 12.49
CA GLY A 6 -9.39 1.56 11.63
C GLY A 6 -9.86 1.87 10.22
N VAL A 7 -10.65 0.99 9.61
CA VAL A 7 -11.28 1.22 8.31
C VAL A 7 -12.24 2.40 8.36
N LEU A 8 -13.05 2.51 9.41
CA LEU A 8 -13.98 3.63 9.59
C LEU A 8 -13.23 4.96 9.75
N CYS A 9 -12.13 5.00 10.52
CA CYS A 9 -11.27 6.17 10.64
C CYS A 9 -10.67 6.57 9.29
N ALA A 10 -10.12 5.62 8.53
CA ALA A 10 -9.57 5.88 7.21
C ALA A 10 -10.65 6.37 6.23
N PHE A 11 -11.86 5.80 6.29
CA PHE A 11 -13.00 6.18 5.46
C PHE A 11 -13.52 7.59 5.80
N ILE A 12 -13.72 7.91 7.09
CA ILE A 12 -14.15 9.24 7.54
C ILE A 12 -13.08 10.27 7.20
N GLY A 13 -11.80 9.96 7.40
CA GLY A 13 -10.68 10.80 6.97
C GLY A 13 -10.77 11.08 5.48
N SER A 14 -10.94 10.04 4.67
CA SER A 14 -11.08 10.12 3.21
C SER A 14 -12.29 10.96 2.75
N ILE A 15 -13.47 10.82 3.38
CA ILE A 15 -14.65 11.64 3.09
C ILE A 15 -14.42 13.10 3.48
N THR A 16 -13.85 13.32 4.66
CA THR A 16 -13.53 14.67 5.15
C THR A 16 -12.59 15.37 4.19
N TRP A 17 -11.60 14.63 3.67
CA TRP A 17 -10.72 15.09 2.61
C TRP A 17 -11.48 15.46 1.35
N TYR A 18 -12.27 14.52 0.83
CA TYR A 18 -13.01 14.68 -0.41
C TYR A 18 -13.91 15.92 -0.40
N LYS A 19 -14.56 16.19 0.73
CA LYS A 19 -15.35 17.41 0.92
C LYS A 19 -14.51 18.68 0.83
N GLN A 20 -13.28 18.68 1.36
CA GLN A 20 -12.39 19.83 1.28
C GLN A 20 -11.89 20.08 -0.15
N ASP A 21 -11.61 19.02 -0.92
CA ASP A 21 -11.25 19.12 -2.33
C ASP A 21 -12.36 19.75 -3.18
N ILE A 22 -13.63 19.36 -2.95
CA ILE A 22 -14.80 19.95 -3.63
C ILE A 22 -14.94 21.44 -3.32
N LEU A 23 -14.65 21.85 -2.08
CA LEU A 23 -14.83 23.22 -1.62
C LEU A 23 -13.76 24.19 -2.16
N LYS A 24 -12.79 23.71 -2.97
CA LYS A 24 -11.75 24.53 -3.66
C LYS A 24 -11.03 25.52 -2.73
N HIS A 25 -10.85 25.19 -1.45
CA HIS A 25 -10.05 26.02 -0.58
C HIS A 25 -8.59 25.95 -1.02
N THR A 26 -8.07 27.07 -1.51
CA THR A 26 -6.73 27.28 -2.11
C THR A 26 -5.54 27.06 -1.16
N TYR A 27 -5.78 26.63 0.08
CA TYR A 27 -4.74 26.39 1.07
C TYR A 27 -4.38 24.91 1.11
N ILE A 28 -3.14 24.61 0.73
CA ILE A 28 -2.57 23.26 0.61
C ILE A 28 -2.60 22.48 1.94
N LEU A 29 -2.68 23.18 3.08
CA LEU A 29 -2.83 22.60 4.42
C LEU A 29 -3.78 23.45 5.27
N ASN A 30 -5.06 23.07 5.32
CA ASN A 30 -6.02 23.61 6.28
C ASN A 30 -6.25 22.60 7.42
N SER A 31 -6.77 23.06 8.57
CA SER A 31 -7.01 22.19 9.73
C SER A 31 -7.89 20.96 9.41
N PRO A 32 -8.92 21.04 8.54
CA PRO A 32 -9.65 19.88 8.06
C PRO A 32 -8.81 18.84 7.31
N ILE A 33 -7.88 19.27 6.45
CA ILE A 33 -6.95 18.37 5.74
C ILE A 33 -5.98 17.72 6.73
N LEU A 34 -5.43 18.47 7.69
CA LEU A 34 -4.59 17.90 8.74
C LEU A 34 -5.32 16.85 9.59
N PHE A 35 -6.57 17.13 9.95
CA PHE A 35 -7.42 16.19 10.67
C PHE A 35 -7.73 14.93 9.84
N SER A 36 -7.99 15.11 8.54
CA SER A 36 -8.18 14.00 7.61
C SER A 36 -6.93 13.11 7.49
N ILE A 37 -5.75 13.71 7.33
CA ILE A 37 -4.47 12.99 7.32
C ILE A 37 -4.29 12.21 8.62
N ALA A 38 -4.51 12.85 9.77
CA ALA A 38 -4.39 12.20 11.08
C ALA A 38 -5.35 11.00 11.21
N LEU A 39 -6.60 11.12 10.75
CA LEU A 39 -7.57 10.03 10.75
C LEU A 39 -7.16 8.86 9.83
N ILE A 40 -6.62 9.16 8.65
CA ILE A 40 -6.13 8.13 7.72
C ILE A 40 -4.92 7.42 8.30
N LEU A 41 -3.96 8.14 8.85
CA LEU A 41 -2.78 7.57 9.49
C LEU A 41 -3.15 6.73 10.71
N LEU A 42 -4.03 7.24 11.57
CA LEU A 42 -4.55 6.50 12.73
C LEU A 42 -5.30 5.25 12.28
N GLY A 43 -6.14 5.35 11.25
CA GLY A 43 -6.84 4.23 10.65
C GLY A 43 -5.89 3.17 10.12
N GLY A 44 -4.84 3.59 9.40
CA GLY A 44 -3.77 2.72 8.92
C GLY A 44 -3.04 2.00 10.07
N ILE A 45 -2.66 2.71 11.13
CA ILE A 45 -2.01 2.13 12.32
C ILE A 45 -2.95 1.12 13.00
N ILE A 46 -4.23 1.42 13.14
CA ILE A 46 -5.21 0.51 13.72
C ILE A 46 -5.41 -0.73 12.84
N ILE A 47 -5.47 -0.59 11.52
CA ILE A 47 -5.55 -1.72 10.58
C ILE A 47 -4.28 -2.58 10.69
N LEU A 48 -3.10 -1.98 10.67
CA LEU A 48 -1.81 -2.68 10.78
C LEU A 48 -1.66 -3.41 12.11
N SER A 49 -1.97 -2.75 13.24
CA SER A 49 -1.92 -3.38 14.57
C SER A 49 -2.91 -4.54 14.73
N ASN A 50 -3.95 -4.60 13.89
CA ASN A 50 -4.94 -5.67 13.89
C ASN A 50 -4.84 -6.61 12.68
N ALA A 51 -3.88 -6.41 11.79
CA ALA A 51 -3.72 -7.25 10.62
C ALA A 51 -3.32 -8.69 11.01
N THR A 52 -2.77 -8.89 12.22
CA THR A 52 -2.57 -10.22 12.85
C THR A 52 -3.86 -11.02 12.85
N ASN A 53 -4.92 -10.39 13.37
CA ASN A 53 -6.23 -10.99 13.56
C ASN A 53 -6.95 -11.18 12.22
N ILE A 54 -6.84 -10.23 11.31
CA ILE A 54 -7.42 -10.32 9.96
C ILE A 54 -6.79 -11.51 9.22
N ILE A 55 -5.46 -11.59 9.23
CA ILE A 55 -4.71 -12.66 8.56
C ILE A 55 -4.97 -14.02 9.19
N SER A 56 -5.13 -14.09 10.52
CA SER A 56 -5.49 -15.36 11.17
C SER A 56 -6.87 -15.87 10.80
N ILE A 57 -7.83 -14.97 10.52
CA ILE A 57 -9.17 -15.35 10.03
C ILE A 57 -9.07 -15.99 8.64
N PHE A 58 -8.20 -15.47 7.76
CA PHE A 58 -8.08 -15.96 6.38
C PHE A 58 -7.13 -17.16 6.23
N THR A 59 -6.09 -17.26 7.04
CA THR A 59 -5.04 -18.28 6.89
C THR A 59 -5.11 -19.40 7.92
N GLY A 60 -5.93 -19.26 8.97
CA GLY A 60 -5.94 -20.18 10.12
C GLY A 60 -4.63 -20.18 10.93
N SER A 61 -3.66 -19.31 10.58
CA SER A 61 -2.33 -19.24 11.19
C SER A 61 -2.07 -17.87 11.82
N LYS A 62 -1.29 -17.82 12.90
CA LYS A 62 -0.82 -16.55 13.47
C LYS A 62 0.08 -15.84 12.45
N TRP A 63 -0.08 -14.53 12.29
CA TRP A 63 0.62 -13.72 11.28
C TRP A 63 2.15 -13.81 11.37
N ILE A 64 2.67 -13.96 12.58
CA ILE A 64 4.09 -14.23 12.87
C ILE A 64 4.09 -15.30 13.95
N THR A 65 4.68 -16.46 13.67
CA THR A 65 4.65 -17.61 14.60
C THR A 65 5.68 -17.51 15.73
N ASN A 66 6.58 -16.51 15.71
CA ASN A 66 7.72 -16.37 16.63
C ASN A 66 8.02 -14.93 17.09
N ILE A 67 7.00 -14.13 17.41
CA ILE A 67 7.16 -12.72 17.82
C ILE A 67 8.12 -12.55 19.00
N ASP A 68 8.15 -13.51 19.94
CA ASP A 68 8.96 -13.44 21.17
C ASP A 68 10.48 -13.53 20.95
N THR A 69 10.92 -13.85 19.72
CA THR A 69 12.35 -14.02 19.38
C THR A 69 12.85 -13.05 18.30
N ILE A 70 11.95 -12.32 17.65
CA ILE A 70 12.28 -11.49 16.48
C ILE A 70 12.49 -10.04 16.93
N ASN A 71 13.59 -9.44 16.48
CA ASN A 71 13.93 -8.06 16.82
C ASN A 71 12.98 -7.09 16.08
N TYR A 72 12.42 -6.10 16.78
CA TYR A 72 11.57 -5.06 16.17
C TYR A 72 12.26 -4.33 14.99
N ILE A 73 13.59 -4.22 15.04
CA ILE A 73 14.40 -3.65 13.96
C ILE A 73 14.28 -4.50 12.69
N GLU A 74 14.23 -5.82 12.80
CA GLU A 74 14.10 -6.73 11.67
C GLU A 74 12.71 -6.64 11.06
N ILE A 75 11.67 -6.64 11.89
CA ILE A 75 10.28 -6.44 11.47
C ILE A 75 10.15 -5.13 10.69
N PHE A 76 10.66 -4.03 11.26
CA PHE A 76 10.67 -2.72 10.61
C PHE A 76 11.42 -2.76 9.28
N THR A 77 12.59 -3.39 9.23
CA THR A 77 13.41 -3.50 8.02
C THR A 77 12.67 -4.25 6.90
N VAL A 78 12.02 -5.37 7.22
CA VAL A 78 11.24 -6.13 6.22
C VAL A 78 10.13 -5.26 5.62
N PHE A 79 9.34 -4.61 6.47
CA PHE A 79 8.24 -3.75 5.99
C PHE A 79 8.74 -2.53 5.22
N LEU A 80 9.84 -1.91 5.67
CA LEU A 80 10.46 -0.78 4.97
C LEU A 80 10.91 -1.17 3.56
N LEU A 81 11.52 -2.34 3.39
CA LEU A 81 11.99 -2.81 2.07
C LEU A 81 10.81 -3.06 1.11
N ILE A 82 9.74 -3.72 1.57
CA ILE A 82 8.54 -3.93 0.74
C ILE A 82 7.91 -2.57 0.39
N TYR A 83 7.81 -1.66 1.37
CA TYR A 83 7.29 -0.32 1.16
C TYR A 83 8.10 0.46 0.11
N LEU A 84 9.43 0.48 0.22
CA LEU A 84 10.32 1.14 -0.75
C LEU A 84 10.17 0.54 -2.15
N GLY A 85 10.06 -0.78 -2.27
CA GLY A 85 9.78 -1.45 -3.54
C GLY A 85 8.51 -0.90 -4.20
N THR A 86 7.39 -0.92 -3.48
CA THR A 86 6.12 -0.39 -4.01
C THR A 86 6.17 1.12 -4.31
N GLY A 87 6.95 1.90 -3.54
CA GLY A 87 7.16 3.33 -3.79
C GLY A 87 7.90 3.60 -5.11
N MET A 88 8.91 2.80 -5.43
CA MET A 88 9.69 2.94 -6.68
C MET A 88 8.86 2.62 -7.92
N TYR A 89 7.99 1.60 -7.86
CA TYR A 89 7.05 1.32 -8.95
C TYR A 89 6.14 2.51 -9.25
N ILE A 90 5.65 3.16 -8.20
CA ILE A 90 4.73 4.29 -8.31
C ILE A 90 5.46 5.53 -8.81
N LEU A 91 6.71 5.74 -8.38
CA LEU A 91 7.58 6.76 -8.93
C LEU A 91 7.85 6.54 -10.43
N ALA A 92 8.10 5.29 -10.85
CA ALA A 92 8.28 4.94 -12.25
C ALA A 92 7.02 5.24 -13.08
N SER A 93 5.85 4.91 -12.55
CA SER A 93 4.56 5.22 -13.15
C SER A 93 4.35 6.73 -13.29
N TYR A 94 4.70 7.51 -12.26
CA TYR A 94 4.63 8.98 -12.29
C TYR A 94 5.53 9.59 -13.37
N PHE A 95 6.79 9.17 -13.45
CA PHE A 95 7.70 9.67 -14.49
C PHE A 95 7.19 9.32 -15.88
N HIS A 96 6.60 8.13 -16.04
CA HIS A 96 5.95 7.75 -17.29
C HIS A 96 4.83 8.71 -17.71
N LEU A 97 3.99 9.12 -16.76
CA LEU A 97 2.86 10.02 -17.00
C LEU A 97 3.30 11.48 -17.24
N THR A 98 4.50 11.87 -16.79
CA THR A 98 4.98 13.27 -16.85
C THR A 98 5.97 13.54 -17.98
N ILE A 99 6.37 12.54 -18.75
CA ILE A 99 7.21 12.73 -19.94
C ILE A 99 6.50 13.62 -20.97
N LYS A 100 7.08 14.79 -21.26
CA LYS A 100 6.73 15.60 -22.42
C LYS A 100 7.39 15.04 -23.68
N ASN A 101 6.66 14.99 -24.79
CA ASN A 101 7.10 14.40 -26.06
C ASN A 101 7.47 12.91 -25.89
N TRP A 102 6.43 12.13 -25.58
CA TRP A 102 6.53 10.70 -25.30
C TRP A 102 7.18 9.95 -26.46
N THR A 103 8.25 9.22 -26.16
CA THR A 103 8.87 8.27 -27.09
C THR A 103 9.21 7.02 -26.30
N PHE A 104 9.10 5.86 -26.95
CA PHE A 104 9.38 4.57 -26.33
C PHE A 104 10.76 4.53 -25.66
N ILE A 105 11.79 5.09 -26.32
CA ILE A 105 13.17 5.10 -25.81
C ILE A 105 13.30 5.93 -24.52
N LYS A 106 12.68 7.12 -24.45
CA LYS A 106 12.73 7.95 -23.23
C LYS A 106 11.98 7.30 -22.06
N ALA A 107 10.83 6.70 -22.35
CA ALA A 107 10.06 5.90 -21.40
C ALA A 107 10.91 4.74 -20.84
N LEU A 108 11.60 4.01 -21.72
CA LEU A 108 12.45 2.88 -21.36
C LEU A 108 13.66 3.31 -20.50
N ILE A 109 14.35 4.39 -20.87
CA ILE A 109 15.51 4.91 -20.13
C ILE A 109 15.13 5.34 -18.70
N LEU A 110 13.93 5.89 -18.49
CA LEU A 110 13.45 6.26 -17.15
C LEU A 110 12.94 5.06 -16.36
N ALA A 111 12.24 4.12 -17.01
CA ALA A 111 11.62 2.99 -16.33
C ALA A 111 12.64 1.94 -15.88
N ILE A 112 13.62 1.57 -16.72
CA ILE A 112 14.59 0.51 -16.41
C ILE A 112 15.29 0.69 -15.05
N PRO A 113 15.93 1.84 -14.73
CA PRO A 113 16.63 1.98 -13.45
C PRO A 113 15.67 1.89 -12.26
N LEU A 114 14.45 2.43 -12.39
CA LEU A 114 13.46 2.38 -11.32
C LEU A 114 12.91 0.97 -11.11
N VAL A 115 12.64 0.23 -12.19
CA VAL A 115 12.20 -1.17 -12.13
C VAL A 115 13.28 -2.08 -11.56
N LEU A 116 14.56 -1.84 -11.89
CA LEU A 116 15.67 -2.60 -11.31
C LEU A 116 15.81 -2.35 -9.81
N ILE A 117 15.67 -1.10 -9.36
CA ILE A 117 15.71 -0.73 -7.94
C ILE A 117 14.48 -1.31 -7.20
N GLU A 118 13.29 -1.16 -7.76
CA GLU A 118 12.05 -1.77 -7.28
C GLU A 118 12.24 -3.27 -7.07
N TYR A 119 12.75 -3.96 -8.09
CA TYR A 119 12.95 -5.40 -8.06
C TYR A 119 13.89 -5.82 -6.93
N GLN A 120 14.98 -5.09 -6.70
CA GLN A 120 15.93 -5.38 -5.61
C GLN A 120 15.29 -5.22 -4.22
N PHE A 121 14.52 -4.15 -4.01
CA PHE A 121 13.80 -3.93 -2.74
C PHE A 121 12.73 -5.00 -2.51
N SER A 122 11.93 -5.29 -3.54
CA SER A 122 10.87 -6.31 -3.47
C SER A 122 11.44 -7.70 -3.23
N LEU A 123 12.53 -8.07 -3.91
CA LEU A 123 13.14 -9.39 -3.75
C LEU A 123 13.74 -9.57 -2.34
N ARG A 124 14.48 -8.56 -1.84
CA ARG A 124 15.05 -8.60 -0.49
C ARG A 124 13.97 -8.54 0.59
N GLY A 125 12.97 -7.67 0.45
CA GLY A 125 11.83 -7.57 1.36
C GLY A 125 11.06 -8.88 1.47
N ASN A 126 10.71 -9.49 0.33
CA ASN A 126 9.99 -10.76 0.29
C ASN A 126 10.82 -11.92 0.84
N TYR A 127 12.12 -11.95 0.54
CA TYR A 127 13.04 -12.95 1.08
C TYR A 127 13.11 -12.87 2.61
N LEU A 128 13.29 -11.67 3.17
CA LEU A 128 13.35 -11.47 4.62
C LEU A 128 11.99 -11.72 5.30
N ALA A 129 10.88 -11.36 4.66
CA ALA A 129 9.55 -11.69 5.14
C ALA A 129 9.34 -13.21 5.27
N ASN A 130 9.79 -13.97 4.27
CA ASN A 130 9.70 -15.44 4.31
C ASN A 130 10.69 -16.05 5.32
N THR A 131 11.92 -15.57 5.36
CA THR A 131 12.98 -16.23 6.15
C THR A 131 13.00 -15.82 7.62
N ILE A 132 12.80 -14.55 7.93
CA ILE A 132 12.81 -14.00 9.29
C ILE A 132 11.41 -14.06 9.90
N LEU A 133 10.42 -13.46 9.21
CA LEU A 133 9.06 -13.37 9.75
C LEU A 133 8.23 -14.64 9.54
N LYS A 134 8.78 -15.62 8.81
CA LYS A 134 8.09 -16.87 8.43
C LYS A 134 6.76 -16.62 7.73
N MET A 135 6.66 -15.50 7.01
CA MET A 135 5.47 -15.16 6.27
C MET A 135 5.34 -16.04 5.04
N ASN A 136 4.17 -16.63 4.84
CA ASN A 136 3.87 -17.34 3.60
C ASN A 136 3.62 -16.35 2.44
N ALA A 137 3.62 -16.84 1.22
CA ALA A 137 3.46 -16.02 0.02
C ALA A 137 2.18 -15.14 0.04
N ILE A 138 1.12 -15.64 0.67
CA ILE A 138 -0.17 -14.93 0.79
C ILE A 138 -0.02 -13.70 1.68
N GLN A 139 0.58 -13.88 2.85
CA GLN A 139 0.83 -12.80 3.80
C GLN A 139 1.72 -11.72 3.18
N ILE A 140 2.78 -12.12 2.48
CA ILE A 140 3.68 -11.18 1.79
C ILE A 140 2.93 -10.38 0.72
N THR A 141 2.09 -11.06 -0.07
CA THR A 141 1.31 -10.42 -1.14
C THR A 141 0.30 -9.41 -0.57
N LEU A 142 -0.43 -9.76 0.49
CA LEU A 142 -1.38 -8.86 1.14
C LEU A 142 -0.70 -7.58 1.64
N VAL A 143 0.45 -7.72 2.31
CA VAL A 143 1.23 -6.57 2.80
C VAL A 143 1.70 -5.69 1.63
N THR A 144 2.19 -6.31 0.56
CA THR A 144 2.65 -5.60 -0.64
C THR A 144 1.50 -4.81 -1.28
N MET A 145 0.31 -5.40 -1.40
CA MET A 145 -0.88 -4.74 -1.93
C MET A 145 -1.32 -3.56 -1.06
N MET A 146 -1.27 -3.70 0.26
CA MET A 146 -1.58 -2.58 1.18
C MET A 146 -0.61 -1.40 0.97
N PHE A 147 0.69 -1.66 0.84
CA PHE A 147 1.67 -0.61 0.57
C PHE A 147 1.51 0.01 -0.81
N TYR A 148 1.17 -0.78 -1.83
CA TYR A 148 0.82 -0.25 -3.15
C TYR A 148 -0.34 0.74 -3.09
N LEU A 149 -1.43 0.38 -2.40
CA LEU A 149 -2.59 1.25 -2.23
C LEU A 149 -2.21 2.57 -1.55
N ILE A 150 -1.43 2.50 -0.45
CA ILE A 150 -0.97 3.67 0.29
C ILE A 150 -0.11 4.56 -0.60
N ASN A 151 0.88 4.00 -1.31
CA ASN A 151 1.78 4.78 -2.14
C ASN A 151 1.06 5.38 -3.37
N ALA A 152 0.10 4.66 -3.96
CA ALA A 152 -0.68 5.18 -5.10
C ALA A 152 -1.52 6.38 -4.66
N TRP A 153 -2.13 6.26 -3.49
CA TRP A 153 -2.89 7.34 -2.88
C TRP A 153 -2.00 8.56 -2.57
N LEU A 154 -0.82 8.35 -1.97
CA LEU A 154 0.15 9.43 -1.74
C LEU A 154 0.58 10.13 -3.03
N LEU A 155 0.85 9.37 -4.10
CA LEU A 155 1.23 9.94 -5.39
C LEU A 155 0.11 10.80 -5.99
N ASN A 156 -1.10 10.24 -6.05
CA ASN A 156 -2.27 10.92 -6.58
C ASN A 156 -2.52 12.24 -5.83
N PHE A 157 -2.38 12.20 -4.51
CA PHE A 157 -2.62 13.36 -3.66
C PHE A 157 -1.53 14.43 -3.77
N PHE A 158 -0.27 14.08 -3.44
CA PHE A 158 0.79 15.08 -3.31
C PHE A 158 1.36 15.56 -4.65
N PHE A 159 1.43 14.67 -5.66
CA PHE A 159 2.17 14.94 -6.89
C PHE A 159 1.24 15.24 -8.06
N LEU A 160 0.25 14.38 -8.31
CA LEU A 160 -0.64 14.55 -9.46
C LEU A 160 -1.75 15.57 -9.20
N LYS A 161 -2.11 15.81 -7.93
CA LYS A 161 -3.22 16.69 -7.51
C LYS A 161 -4.52 16.40 -8.26
N GLN A 162 -4.72 15.14 -8.64
CA GLN A 162 -5.91 14.71 -9.36
C GLN A 162 -6.99 14.29 -8.36
N PRO A 163 -8.27 14.61 -8.63
CA PRO A 163 -9.36 14.17 -7.78
C PRO A 163 -9.43 12.64 -7.81
N VAL A 164 -9.38 12.02 -6.63
CA VAL A 164 -9.48 10.56 -6.50
C VAL A 164 -10.88 10.11 -6.88
N ILE A 165 -10.98 9.28 -7.91
CA ILE A 165 -12.26 8.68 -8.36
C ILE A 165 -12.48 7.38 -7.59
N TRP A 166 -13.07 7.48 -6.40
CA TRP A 166 -13.18 6.38 -5.43
C TRP A 166 -13.74 5.07 -5.97
N TRP A 167 -14.74 5.11 -6.86
CA TRP A 167 -15.30 3.88 -7.41
C TRP A 167 -14.30 3.10 -8.28
N ARG A 168 -13.35 3.79 -8.94
CA ARG A 168 -12.27 3.15 -9.72
C ARG A 168 -11.24 2.50 -8.81
N GLU A 169 -10.90 3.16 -7.70
CA GLU A 169 -9.96 2.63 -6.71
C GLU A 169 -10.54 1.38 -6.02
N VAL A 170 -11.82 1.45 -5.63
CA VAL A 170 -12.53 0.31 -5.02
C VAL A 170 -12.68 -0.85 -6.00
N SER A 171 -13.01 -0.61 -7.27
CA SER A 171 -13.12 -1.67 -8.27
C SER A 171 -11.76 -2.32 -8.57
N ALA A 172 -10.69 -1.52 -8.67
CA ALA A 172 -9.33 -2.04 -8.80
C ALA A 172 -8.95 -2.92 -7.61
N PHE A 173 -9.26 -2.48 -6.38
CA PHE A 173 -9.02 -3.28 -5.17
C PHE A 173 -9.80 -4.60 -5.19
N ILE A 174 -11.08 -4.60 -5.59
CA ILE A 174 -11.89 -5.82 -5.71
C ILE A 174 -11.29 -6.78 -6.74
N LEU A 175 -10.90 -6.28 -7.91
CA LEU A 175 -10.28 -7.10 -8.96
C LEU A 175 -8.98 -7.76 -8.49
N ILE A 176 -8.16 -7.02 -7.74
CA ILE A 176 -6.93 -7.53 -7.13
C ILE A 176 -7.26 -8.64 -6.12
N CYS A 177 -8.24 -8.44 -5.24
CA CYS A 177 -8.70 -9.47 -4.30
C CYS A 177 -9.25 -10.72 -5.02
N CYS A 178 -10.00 -10.55 -6.11
CA CYS A 178 -10.52 -11.66 -6.92
C CYS A 178 -9.39 -12.45 -7.59
N ALA A 179 -8.43 -11.78 -8.23
CA ALA A 179 -7.26 -12.43 -8.82
C ALA A 179 -6.49 -13.24 -7.78
N PHE A 180 -6.40 -12.71 -6.56
CA PHE A 180 -5.76 -13.39 -5.45
C PHE A 180 -6.52 -14.66 -5.02
N LEU A 181 -7.85 -14.60 -4.89
CA LEU A 181 -8.69 -15.76 -4.57
C LEU A 181 -8.58 -16.87 -5.62
N ILE A 182 -8.47 -16.50 -6.90
CA ILE A 182 -8.29 -17.47 -8.00
C ILE A 182 -6.94 -18.18 -7.88
N ILE A 183 -5.85 -17.43 -7.70
CA ILE A 183 -4.50 -18.01 -7.53
C ILE A 183 -4.45 -18.90 -6.28
N PHE A 184 -5.13 -18.51 -5.21
CA PHE A 184 -5.20 -19.29 -3.98
C PHE A 184 -5.96 -20.61 -4.19
N TYR A 185 -7.14 -20.55 -4.82
CA TYR A 185 -7.94 -21.74 -5.11
C TYR A 185 -7.19 -22.77 -5.97
N ASP A 186 -6.36 -22.29 -6.90
CA ASP A 186 -5.56 -23.14 -7.79
C ASP A 186 -4.41 -23.85 -7.06
N ARG A 187 -3.82 -23.25 -6.01
CA ARG A 187 -2.71 -23.84 -5.25
C ARG A 187 -3.11 -24.76 -4.10
N VAL A 188 -4.37 -24.72 -3.67
CA VAL A 188 -4.90 -25.53 -2.56
C VAL A 188 -5.48 -26.86 -3.05
N LYS A 189 -5.66 -27.03 -4.37
CA LYS A 189 -5.92 -28.33 -5.01
C LYS A 189 -4.62 -29.08 -5.28
#